data_AF-A0A7C3TRV2-F1
#
_entry.id   AF-A0A7C3TRV2-F1
#
_cell.length_a   1.000
_cell.length_b   1.000
_cell.length_c   1.000
_cell.angle_alpha   90.00
_cell.angle_beta   90.00
_cell.angle_gamma   90.00
#
_symmetry.space_group_name_H-M   'P 1'
#
loop_
_entity.id
_entity.type
_entity.pdbx_description
1 polymer ?
#
loop_
_entity_poly.entity_id
_entity_poly.type
_entity_poly.pdbx_seq_one_letter_code
_entity_poly.pdbx_strand_id
1 'polypeptide(L)'
;MFIKVTKSGKYEYAQLVEAYRENGVVRHRVLLNFGRLDHIRNHPSFQRLALKLAELSAVETNIHTIEDISEAEISNYGYLAYRRLWEQFGLPTLLGKAQDRVTFDLEQACFLMAVQHLLTSRSKLGTYLGQNRYFNLPPVQLHHLYRALDILARSKESLEAELFFRSRNLFNLKVDVVFFDVTTFHFESVRKDRLRDFGFSKDGKGNEVQVVFGLLVDQSGRPVGYELFPGHTFDGHTLESALEKLAERFGIHRVIIVADRGINSKLNLKRIRDRGYGYIVASRLKK
;
A
#
# COMPACT_ATOMS: atom_id res chain seq x y z
N MET A 1 55.59 -12.51 9.78
CA MET A 1 55.87 -11.69 8.58
C MET A 1 54.66 -10.81 8.26
N PHE A 2 54.85 -9.65 7.65
CA PHE A 2 53.75 -8.76 7.23
C PHE A 2 54.18 -7.88 6.05
N ILE A 3 53.21 -7.27 5.37
CA ILE A 3 53.49 -6.32 4.28
C ILE A 3 53.76 -4.93 4.88
N LYS A 4 54.94 -4.38 4.58
CA LYS A 4 55.34 -3.01 4.94
C LYS A 4 55.35 -2.13 3.69
N VAL A 5 54.77 -0.94 3.80
CA VAL A 5 54.89 0.11 2.79
C VAL A 5 56.01 1.07 3.21
N THR A 6 56.96 1.32 2.32
CA THR A 6 58.07 2.26 2.54
C THR A 6 58.05 3.36 1.47
N LYS A 7 58.37 4.59 1.87
CA LYS A 7 58.41 5.75 0.97
C LYS A 7 59.84 6.03 0.54
N SER A 8 60.05 6.20 -0.76
CA SER A 8 61.32 6.60 -1.35
C SER A 8 61.07 7.72 -2.36
N GLY A 9 61.41 8.95 -1.97
CA GLY A 9 61.06 10.17 -2.69
C GLY A 9 59.54 10.33 -2.85
N LYS A 10 59.08 10.40 -4.11
CA LYS A 10 57.65 10.51 -4.47
C LYS A 10 56.91 9.18 -4.59
N TYR A 11 57.61 8.05 -4.44
CA TYR A 11 57.06 6.72 -4.67
C TYR A 11 56.94 5.91 -3.38
N GLU A 12 55.96 5.02 -3.35
CA GLU A 12 55.73 4.06 -2.28
C GLU A 12 56.03 2.65 -2.79
N TYR A 13 56.64 1.82 -1.95
CA TYR A 13 57.05 0.45 -2.28
C TYR A 13 56.47 -0.53 -1.26
N ALA A 14 55.97 -1.67 -1.74
CA ALA A 14 55.45 -2.74 -0.89
C ALA A 14 56.50 -3.85 -0.71
N GLN A 15 56.74 -4.25 0.53
CA GLN A 15 57.76 -5.26 0.89
C GLN A 15 57.18 -6.27 1.87
N LEU A 16 57.44 -7.56 1.67
CA LEU A 16 57.21 -8.58 2.70
C LEU A 16 58.38 -8.51 3.69
N VAL A 17 58.08 -8.23 4.96
CA VAL A 17 59.10 -8.13 6.00
C VAL A 17 58.84 -9.10 7.15
N GLU A 18 59.91 -9.53 7.77
CA GLU A 18 59.90 -10.31 9.01
C GLU A 18 60.51 -9.49 10.14
N ALA A 19 59.82 -9.41 11.27
CA ALA A 19 60.32 -8.73 12.45
C ALA A 19 61.19 -9.69 13.27
N TYR A 20 62.38 -9.22 13.67
CA TYR A 20 63.30 -9.93 14.55
C TYR A 20 63.86 -8.98 15.62
N ARG A 21 64.42 -9.51 16.70
CA ARG A 21 65.07 -8.71 17.75
C ARG A 21 66.58 -8.83 17.65
N GLU A 22 67.26 -7.70 17.75
CA GLU A 22 68.71 -7.61 17.83
C GLU A 22 69.06 -6.61 18.93
N ASN A 23 69.81 -7.06 19.95
CA ASN A 23 70.20 -6.24 21.12
C ASN A 23 69.01 -5.54 21.81
N GLY A 24 67.88 -6.23 21.95
CA GLY A 24 66.67 -5.70 22.57
C GLY A 24 65.82 -4.77 21.69
N VAL A 25 66.29 -4.43 20.49
CA VAL A 25 65.57 -3.56 19.54
C VAL A 25 64.90 -4.41 18.46
N VAL A 26 63.64 -4.11 18.14
CA VAL A 26 62.92 -4.75 17.03
C VAL A 26 63.43 -4.16 15.71
N ARG A 27 63.93 -5.03 14.82
CA ARG A 27 64.36 -4.71 13.46
C ARG A 27 63.55 -5.51 12.45
N HIS A 28 63.45 -5.02 11.23
CA HIS A 28 62.73 -5.69 10.15
C HIS A 28 63.72 -6.16 9.09
N ARG A 29 63.67 -7.45 8.73
CA ARG A 29 64.39 -8.02 7.59
C ARG A 29 63.44 -8.06 6.38
N VAL A 30 63.88 -7.54 5.24
CA VAL A 30 63.10 -7.62 3.99
C VAL A 30 63.28 -9.01 3.40
N LEU A 31 62.18 -9.75 3.23
CA LEU A 31 62.15 -11.08 2.63
C LEU A 31 61.90 -11.00 1.12
N LEU A 32 60.99 -10.12 0.70
CA LEU A 32 60.63 -9.92 -0.70
C LEU A 32 60.24 -8.47 -0.96
N ASN A 33 60.62 -7.95 -2.12
CA ASN A 33 60.18 -6.64 -2.59
C ASN A 33 59.18 -6.82 -3.74
N PHE A 34 57.95 -6.33 -3.56
CA PHE A 34 56.91 -6.38 -4.59
C PHE A 34 57.00 -5.24 -5.58
N GLY A 35 57.87 -4.26 -5.33
CA GLY A 35 58.04 -3.09 -6.19
C GLY A 35 57.13 -1.93 -5.80
N ARG A 36 56.92 -1.03 -6.76
CA ARG A 36 56.18 0.22 -6.52
C ARG A 36 54.69 -0.05 -6.37
N LEU A 37 54.08 0.58 -5.37
CA LEU A 37 52.69 0.37 -5.00
C LEU A 37 51.72 0.79 -6.10
N ASP A 38 52.03 1.80 -6.90
CA ASP A 38 51.21 2.26 -8.01
C ASP A 38 51.16 1.27 -9.20
N HIS A 39 52.17 0.41 -9.34
CA HIS A 39 52.15 -0.67 -10.33
C HIS A 39 51.43 -1.93 -9.80
N ILE A 40 51.27 -2.04 -8.48
CA ILE A 40 50.57 -3.15 -7.82
C ILE A 40 49.07 -2.87 -7.73
N ARG A 41 48.69 -1.62 -7.44
CA ARG A 41 47.29 -1.20 -7.32
C ARG A 41 46.52 -1.53 -8.60
N ASN A 42 45.39 -2.21 -8.44
CA ASN A 42 44.47 -2.61 -9.51
C ASN A 42 45.07 -3.55 -10.58
N HIS A 43 46.24 -4.14 -10.34
CA HIS A 43 46.85 -5.08 -11.27
C HIS A 43 46.25 -6.49 -11.08
N PRO A 44 45.64 -7.10 -12.13
CA PRO A 44 44.87 -8.35 -11.98
C PRO A 44 45.65 -9.53 -11.39
N SER A 45 46.95 -9.65 -11.70
CA SER A 45 47.78 -10.74 -11.16
C SER A 45 48.03 -10.63 -9.65
N PHE A 46 48.12 -9.42 -9.10
CA PHE A 46 48.31 -9.23 -7.65
C PHE A 46 47.01 -9.46 -6.87
N GLN A 47 45.85 -9.12 -7.47
CA GLN A 47 44.54 -9.46 -6.91
C GLN A 47 44.33 -10.97 -6.82
N ARG A 48 44.63 -11.70 -7.91
CA ARG A 48 44.56 -13.18 -7.92
C ARG A 48 45.49 -13.82 -6.90
N LEU A 49 46.70 -13.29 -6.75
CA LEU A 49 47.65 -13.77 -5.73
C LEU A 49 47.11 -13.54 -4.31
N ALA A 50 46.54 -12.36 -4.03
CA ALA A 50 45.96 -12.05 -2.74
C ALA A 50 44.78 -12.97 -2.39
N LEU A 51 43.86 -13.20 -3.34
CA LEU A 51 42.73 -14.12 -3.18
C LEU A 51 43.19 -15.56 -2.92
N LYS A 52 44.22 -16.03 -3.64
CA LYS A 52 44.72 -17.39 -3.42
C LYS A 52 45.42 -17.55 -2.08
N LEU A 53 46.16 -16.53 -1.62
CA LEU A 53 46.77 -16.54 -0.29
C LEU A 53 45.72 -16.51 0.83
N ALA A 54 44.66 -15.72 0.67
CA ALA A 54 43.50 -15.72 1.56
C ALA A 54 42.87 -17.12 1.68
N GLU A 55 42.53 -17.74 0.54
CA GLU A 55 41.97 -19.11 0.47
C GLU A 55 42.88 -20.13 1.18
N LEU A 56 44.18 -20.11 0.87
CA LEU A 56 45.16 -21.04 1.46
C LEU A 56 45.39 -20.80 2.96
N SER A 57 45.20 -19.57 3.44
CA SER A 57 45.33 -19.25 4.86
C SER A 57 44.11 -19.64 5.69
N ALA A 58 43.04 -20.15 5.05
CA ALA A 58 41.74 -20.44 5.68
C ALA A 58 41.17 -19.25 6.48
N VAL A 59 41.62 -18.03 6.16
CA VAL A 59 40.99 -16.81 6.65
C VAL A 59 39.64 -16.75 5.97
N GLU A 60 38.56 -16.65 6.74
CA GLU A 60 37.24 -16.28 6.22
C GLU A 60 37.37 -14.88 5.61
N THR A 61 37.76 -14.82 4.33
CA THR A 61 37.70 -13.58 3.58
C THR A 61 36.25 -13.37 3.19
N ASN A 62 35.47 -12.88 4.15
CA ASN A 62 34.30 -12.04 3.86
C ASN A 62 34.78 -10.69 3.29
N ILE A 63 35.67 -10.72 2.30
CA ILE A 63 35.95 -9.58 1.44
C ILE A 63 34.86 -9.66 0.36
N HIS A 64 33.65 -9.34 0.77
CA HIS A 64 32.63 -8.95 -0.18
C HIS A 64 33.08 -7.58 -0.69
N THR A 65 33.43 -7.47 -1.97
CA THR A 65 33.39 -6.16 -2.62
C THR A 65 31.95 -5.65 -2.53
N ILE A 66 31.74 -4.33 -2.56
CA ILE A 66 30.39 -3.74 -2.67
C ILE A 66 29.66 -4.30 -3.91
N GLU A 67 30.41 -4.78 -4.90
CA GLU A 67 29.95 -5.45 -6.12
C GLU A 67 29.50 -6.92 -5.91
N ASP A 68 29.95 -7.59 -4.84
CA ASP A 68 29.61 -8.98 -4.49
C ASP A 68 28.43 -9.09 -3.51
N ILE A 69 27.86 -7.96 -3.06
CA ILE A 69 26.53 -7.98 -2.47
C ILE A 69 25.60 -8.22 -3.65
N SER A 70 25.19 -9.48 -3.84
CA SER A 70 24.09 -9.82 -4.75
C SER A 70 22.99 -8.78 -4.57
N GLU A 71 22.48 -8.22 -5.65
CA GLU A 71 21.29 -7.37 -5.67
C GLU A 71 20.15 -8.11 -4.96
N ALA A 72 20.10 -8.03 -3.63
CA ALA A 72 19.14 -8.79 -2.85
C ALA A 72 17.79 -8.19 -3.20
N GLU A 73 17.00 -8.94 -3.97
CA GLU A 73 15.69 -8.48 -4.39
C GLU A 73 14.81 -8.37 -3.15
N ILE A 74 14.58 -7.14 -2.70
CA ILE A 74 13.73 -6.87 -1.55
C ILE A 74 12.29 -7.20 -1.95
N SER A 75 11.89 -8.42 -1.64
CA SER A 75 10.55 -8.91 -1.87
C SER A 75 9.64 -8.61 -0.68
N ASN A 76 8.42 -8.17 -0.96
CA ASN A 76 7.42 -7.82 0.03
C ASN A 76 6.53 -9.03 0.34
N TYR A 77 6.52 -9.47 1.61
CA TYR A 77 5.69 -10.55 2.14
C TYR A 77 4.46 -10.04 2.92
N GLY A 78 4.38 -8.75 3.20
CA GLY A 78 3.30 -8.15 4.00
C GLY A 78 1.91 -8.35 3.39
N TYR A 79 1.83 -8.61 2.08
CA TYR A 79 0.57 -8.93 1.42
C TYR A 79 -0.09 -10.22 1.95
N LEU A 80 0.67 -11.14 2.57
CA LEU A 80 0.15 -12.40 3.11
C LEU A 80 -0.85 -12.19 4.26
N ALA A 81 -0.64 -11.14 5.08
CA ALA A 81 -1.62 -10.78 6.12
C ALA A 81 -2.96 -10.37 5.50
N TYR A 82 -2.92 -9.57 4.43
CA TYR A 82 -4.11 -9.18 3.69
C TYR A 82 -4.74 -10.35 2.93
N ARG A 83 -3.93 -11.29 2.43
CA ARG A 83 -4.42 -12.53 1.83
C ARG A 83 -5.28 -13.32 2.81
N ARG A 84 -4.82 -13.46 4.05
CA ARG A 84 -5.58 -14.16 5.10
C ARG A 84 -6.90 -13.47 5.44
N LEU A 85 -6.89 -12.13 5.53
CA LEU A 85 -8.12 -11.35 5.73
C LEU A 85 -9.07 -11.50 4.55
N TRP A 86 -8.54 -11.42 3.33
CA TRP A 86 -9.31 -11.55 2.09
C TRP A 86 -10.06 -12.89 2.02
N GLU A 87 -9.40 -13.97 2.41
CA GLU A 87 -10.00 -15.30 2.56
C GLU A 87 -11.01 -15.38 3.70
N GLN A 88 -10.75 -14.70 4.83
CA GLN A 88 -11.68 -14.68 5.96
C GLN A 88 -13.01 -13.99 5.62
N PHE A 89 -12.97 -12.92 4.81
CA PHE A 89 -14.19 -12.32 4.24
C PHE A 89 -14.77 -13.15 3.08
N GLY A 90 -14.04 -14.18 2.62
CA GLY A 90 -14.40 -15.08 1.54
C GLY A 90 -14.59 -14.38 0.20
N LEU A 91 -13.81 -13.31 0.00
CA LEU A 91 -13.75 -12.57 -1.26
C LEU A 91 -13.35 -13.45 -2.47
N PRO A 92 -12.52 -14.50 -2.35
CA PRO A 92 -12.23 -15.38 -3.48
C PRO A 92 -13.48 -16.03 -4.06
N THR A 93 -14.33 -16.61 -3.22
CA THR A 93 -15.59 -17.23 -3.65
C THR A 93 -16.55 -16.20 -4.25
N LEU A 94 -16.61 -15.00 -3.65
CA LEU A 94 -17.48 -13.93 -4.10
C LEU A 94 -17.11 -13.45 -5.50
N LEU A 95 -15.82 -13.16 -5.72
CA LEU A 95 -15.31 -12.68 -6.99
C LEU A 95 -15.30 -13.79 -8.04
N GLY A 96 -15.09 -15.04 -7.63
CA GLY A 96 -15.24 -16.21 -8.50
C GLY A 96 -16.65 -16.32 -9.10
N LYS A 97 -17.71 -16.08 -8.32
CA LYS A 97 -19.09 -16.02 -8.85
C LYS A 97 -19.29 -14.92 -9.89
N ALA A 98 -18.57 -13.81 -9.77
CA ALA A 98 -18.61 -12.71 -10.75
C ALA A 98 -17.73 -12.98 -11.99
N GLN A 99 -16.89 -14.03 -11.96
CA GLN A 99 -15.93 -14.36 -12.99
C GLN A 99 -16.52 -15.13 -14.18
N ASP A 100 -17.71 -15.73 -14.06
CA ASP A 100 -18.35 -16.61 -15.05
C ASP A 100 -18.52 -16.00 -16.47
N ARG A 101 -18.16 -14.74 -16.67
CA ARG A 101 -18.26 -14.02 -17.95
C ARG A 101 -16.94 -13.42 -18.45
N VAL A 102 -15.79 -13.79 -17.87
CA VAL A 102 -14.48 -13.22 -18.25
C VAL A 102 -13.37 -14.24 -18.42
N THR A 103 -12.40 -13.90 -19.27
CA THR A 103 -11.27 -14.76 -19.66
C THR A 103 -10.03 -14.57 -18.79
N PHE A 104 -10.14 -13.85 -17.68
CA PHE A 104 -9.01 -13.54 -16.79
C PHE A 104 -9.39 -13.77 -15.33
N ASP A 105 -8.37 -13.92 -14.49
CA ASP A 105 -8.55 -14.07 -13.05
C ASP A 105 -8.98 -12.74 -12.41
N LEU A 106 -10.29 -12.62 -12.15
CA LEU A 106 -10.89 -11.43 -11.55
C LEU A 106 -10.46 -11.28 -10.09
N GLU A 107 -10.40 -12.37 -9.36
CA GLU A 107 -10.01 -12.40 -7.95
C GLU A 107 -8.61 -11.82 -7.78
N GLN A 108 -7.65 -12.34 -8.56
CA GLN A 108 -6.25 -11.94 -8.49
C GLN A 108 -6.06 -10.47 -8.90
N ALA A 109 -6.79 -10.01 -9.92
CA ALA A 109 -6.77 -8.59 -10.32
C ALA A 109 -7.31 -7.68 -9.22
N CYS A 110 -8.43 -8.04 -8.60
CA CYS A 110 -9.03 -7.30 -7.50
C CYS A 110 -8.12 -7.29 -6.26
N PHE A 111 -7.54 -8.43 -5.91
CA PHE A 111 -6.64 -8.54 -4.77
C PHE A 111 -5.37 -7.71 -4.95
N LEU A 112 -4.73 -7.78 -6.12
CA LEU A 112 -3.54 -6.97 -6.40
C LEU A 112 -3.85 -5.48 -6.25
N MET A 113 -5.00 -5.01 -6.76
CA MET A 113 -5.43 -3.62 -6.59
C MET A 113 -5.67 -3.25 -5.13
N ALA A 114 -6.28 -4.15 -4.34
CA ALA A 114 -6.58 -3.91 -2.93
C ALA A 114 -5.30 -3.84 -2.08
N VAL A 115 -4.41 -4.83 -2.22
CA VAL A 115 -3.12 -4.86 -1.53
C VAL A 115 -2.27 -3.66 -1.90
N GLN A 116 -2.21 -3.31 -3.18
CA GLN A 116 -1.46 -2.14 -3.62
C GLN A 116 -2.00 -0.87 -2.98
N HIS A 117 -3.33 -0.70 -2.90
CA HIS A 117 -3.94 0.46 -2.26
C HIS A 117 -3.56 0.57 -0.77
N LEU A 118 -3.58 -0.56 -0.05
CA LEU A 118 -3.30 -0.63 1.39
C LEU A 118 -1.82 -0.45 1.73
N LEU A 119 -0.92 -1.05 0.96
CA LEU A 119 0.52 -1.02 1.24
C LEU A 119 1.23 0.19 0.62
N THR A 120 0.89 0.55 -0.63
CA THR A 120 1.56 1.63 -1.35
C THR A 120 0.64 2.14 -2.46
N SER A 121 -0.30 3.01 -2.09
CA SER A 121 -1.29 3.57 -3.02
C SER A 121 -0.64 4.15 -4.28
N ARG A 122 -1.08 3.66 -5.45
CA ARG A 122 -0.61 4.04 -6.78
C ARG A 122 -1.73 3.95 -7.81
N SER A 123 -1.52 4.54 -8.99
CA SER A 123 -2.41 4.35 -10.15
C SER A 123 -2.43 2.88 -10.60
N LYS A 124 -3.38 2.49 -11.45
CA LYS A 124 -3.44 1.12 -12.00
C LYS A 124 -2.22 0.79 -12.85
N LEU A 125 -1.72 1.75 -13.61
CA LEU A 125 -0.43 1.62 -14.31
C LEU A 125 0.74 1.45 -13.33
N GLY A 126 0.80 2.26 -12.27
CA GLY A 126 1.83 2.12 -11.24
C GLY A 126 1.75 0.81 -10.45
N THR A 127 0.54 0.25 -10.30
CA THR A 127 0.28 -1.08 -9.73
C THR A 127 0.87 -2.16 -10.63
N TYR A 128 0.55 -2.11 -11.94
CA TYR A 128 1.07 -3.03 -12.94
C TYR A 128 2.60 -3.00 -13.04
N LEU A 129 3.21 -1.81 -13.07
CA LEU A 129 4.67 -1.68 -13.15
C LEU A 129 5.38 -2.11 -11.86
N GLY A 130 4.69 -2.06 -10.71
CA GLY A 130 5.25 -2.37 -9.39
C GLY A 130 4.95 -3.76 -8.85
N GLN A 131 4.24 -4.61 -9.60
CA GLN A 131 3.72 -5.88 -9.08
C GLN A 131 4.80 -6.92 -8.72
N ASN A 132 5.97 -6.85 -9.37
CA ASN A 132 7.10 -7.76 -9.13
C ASN A 132 7.71 -7.59 -7.73
N ARG A 133 7.35 -6.53 -7.00
CA ARG A 133 7.80 -6.32 -5.62
C ARG A 133 7.24 -7.36 -4.64
N TYR A 134 6.13 -8.03 -4.97
CA TYR A 134 5.52 -9.02 -4.09
C TYR A 134 6.09 -10.41 -4.36
N PHE A 135 6.56 -11.09 -3.31
CA PHE A 135 7.09 -12.44 -3.43
C PHE A 135 6.00 -13.41 -3.89
N ASN A 136 6.20 -14.19 -4.96
CA ASN A 136 5.28 -15.24 -5.42
C ASN A 136 3.81 -14.80 -5.62
N LEU A 137 3.56 -13.52 -5.92
CA LEU A 137 2.22 -13.07 -6.29
C LEU A 137 2.05 -13.21 -7.81
N PRO A 138 0.99 -13.91 -8.31
CA PRO A 138 0.80 -14.08 -9.75
C PRO A 138 0.65 -12.74 -10.48
N PRO A 139 1.33 -12.56 -11.63
CA PRO A 139 1.28 -11.32 -12.37
C PRO A 139 -0.09 -11.13 -13.03
N VAL A 140 -0.55 -9.89 -13.06
CA VAL A 140 -1.81 -9.45 -13.66
C VAL A 140 -1.50 -8.49 -14.79
N GLN A 141 -2.11 -8.71 -15.96
CA GLN A 141 -1.97 -7.81 -17.09
C GLN A 141 -2.68 -6.48 -16.83
N LEU A 142 -2.11 -5.37 -17.31
CA LEU A 142 -2.65 -4.02 -17.08
C LEU A 142 -4.13 -3.90 -17.45
N HIS A 143 -4.53 -4.45 -18.59
CA HIS A 143 -5.90 -4.34 -19.06
C HIS A 143 -6.90 -5.17 -18.23
N HIS A 144 -6.44 -6.21 -17.52
CA HIS A 144 -7.27 -6.95 -16.55
C HIS A 144 -7.62 -6.07 -15.34
N LEU A 145 -6.69 -5.22 -14.88
CA LEU A 145 -6.95 -4.29 -13.78
C LEU A 145 -8.08 -3.31 -14.12
N TYR A 146 -8.08 -2.77 -15.35
CA TYR A 146 -9.14 -1.86 -15.80
C TYR A 146 -10.47 -2.58 -16.03
N ARG A 147 -10.46 -3.74 -16.70
CA ARG A 147 -11.68 -4.54 -16.91
C ARG A 147 -12.33 -5.01 -15.61
N ALA A 148 -11.52 -5.32 -14.59
CA ALA A 148 -12.02 -5.66 -13.26
C ALA A 148 -12.87 -4.54 -12.66
N LEU A 149 -12.53 -3.27 -12.88
CA LEU A 149 -13.30 -2.13 -12.36
C LEU A 149 -14.71 -2.07 -12.97
N ASP A 150 -14.85 -2.34 -14.27
CA ASP A 150 -16.16 -2.37 -14.94
C ASP A 150 -17.07 -3.48 -14.37
N ILE A 151 -16.48 -4.64 -14.08
CA ILE A 151 -17.21 -5.78 -13.50
C ILE A 151 -17.63 -5.47 -12.07
N LEU A 152 -16.72 -4.91 -11.26
CA LEU A 152 -17.03 -4.47 -9.90
C LEU A 152 -18.13 -3.41 -9.89
N ALA A 153 -18.08 -2.44 -10.80
CA ALA A 153 -19.09 -1.39 -10.90
C ALA A 153 -20.48 -1.96 -11.25
N ARG A 154 -20.55 -2.94 -12.17
CA ARG A 154 -21.81 -3.60 -12.54
C ARG A 154 -22.34 -4.53 -11.44
N SER A 155 -21.43 -5.15 -10.68
CA SER A 155 -21.78 -6.14 -9.66
C SER A 155 -21.92 -5.55 -8.27
N LYS A 156 -21.75 -4.22 -8.11
CA LYS A 156 -21.70 -3.49 -6.84
C LYS A 156 -22.75 -3.98 -5.85
N GLU A 157 -24.03 -3.85 -6.20
CA GLU A 157 -25.14 -4.13 -5.27
C GLU A 157 -25.17 -5.60 -4.85
N SER A 158 -24.88 -6.53 -5.77
CA SER A 158 -24.83 -7.96 -5.49
C SER A 158 -23.64 -8.32 -4.58
N LEU A 159 -22.48 -7.69 -4.80
CA LEU A 159 -21.29 -7.91 -3.97
C LEU A 159 -21.50 -7.37 -2.55
N GLU A 160 -22.06 -6.17 -2.42
CA GLU A 160 -22.40 -5.58 -1.12
C GLU A 160 -23.41 -6.43 -0.36
N ALA A 161 -24.48 -6.90 -1.02
CA ALA A 161 -25.47 -7.78 -0.42
C ALA A 161 -24.85 -9.08 0.09
N GLU A 162 -24.11 -9.81 -0.74
CA GLU A 162 -23.51 -11.10 -0.34
C GLU A 162 -22.49 -10.91 0.80
N LEU A 163 -21.67 -9.85 0.78
CA LEU A 163 -20.75 -9.54 1.88
C LEU A 163 -21.47 -9.25 3.19
N PHE A 164 -22.54 -8.46 3.12
CA PHE A 164 -23.38 -8.15 4.28
C PHE A 164 -24.03 -9.40 4.86
N PHE A 165 -24.72 -10.20 4.02
CA PHE A 165 -25.42 -11.39 4.48
C PHE A 165 -24.48 -12.50 4.96
N ARG A 166 -23.28 -12.62 4.38
CA ARG A 166 -22.25 -13.54 4.88
C ARG A 166 -21.74 -13.17 6.27
N SER A 167 -21.70 -11.87 6.57
CA SER A 167 -21.28 -11.36 7.88
C SER A 167 -22.37 -11.49 8.95
N ARG A 168 -23.59 -11.92 8.56
CA ARG A 168 -24.68 -12.25 9.49
C ARG A 168 -24.50 -13.65 10.05
N ASN A 169 -24.64 -13.74 11.35
CA ASN A 169 -24.64 -14.93 12.17
C ASN A 169 -25.84 -14.88 13.13
N LEU A 170 -26.08 -15.97 13.86
CA LEU A 170 -27.21 -16.08 14.80
C LEU A 170 -27.23 -14.97 15.88
N PHE A 171 -26.08 -14.35 16.17
CA PHE A 171 -25.91 -13.33 17.20
C PHE A 171 -26.01 -11.89 16.69
N ASN A 172 -26.03 -11.67 15.37
CA ASN A 172 -26.17 -10.34 14.75
C ASN A 172 -27.18 -10.34 13.59
N LEU A 173 -28.23 -11.17 13.71
CA LEU A 173 -29.31 -11.28 12.74
C LEU A 173 -30.01 -9.94 12.45
N LYS A 174 -29.94 -8.94 13.33
CA LYS A 174 -30.48 -7.60 13.07
C LYS A 174 -29.37 -6.58 13.16
N VAL A 175 -29.24 -5.75 12.14
CA VAL A 175 -28.34 -4.60 12.16
C VAL A 175 -29.19 -3.40 12.57
N ASP A 176 -29.27 -3.18 13.88
CA ASP A 176 -30.16 -2.17 14.47
C ASP A 176 -29.52 -0.77 14.52
N VAL A 177 -28.22 -0.64 14.23
CA VAL A 177 -27.57 0.65 14.11
C VAL A 177 -26.50 0.58 13.03
N VAL A 178 -26.63 1.45 12.04
CA VAL A 178 -25.55 1.77 11.10
C VAL A 178 -25.18 3.24 11.23
N PHE A 179 -23.89 3.53 11.08
CA PHE A 179 -23.37 4.87 10.98
C PHE A 179 -23.23 5.26 9.52
N PHE A 180 -23.73 6.44 9.18
CA PHE A 180 -23.57 7.02 7.85
C PHE A 180 -22.51 8.12 7.89
N ASP A 181 -21.40 7.96 7.17
CA ASP A 181 -20.33 8.95 7.04
C ASP A 181 -20.20 9.44 5.59
N VAL A 182 -19.79 10.70 5.41
CA VAL A 182 -19.67 11.36 4.10
C VAL A 182 -18.30 11.99 3.91
N THR A 183 -17.64 11.57 2.83
CA THR A 183 -16.40 12.17 2.33
C THR A 183 -16.54 12.59 0.88
N THR A 184 -15.53 13.28 0.35
CA THR A 184 -15.51 13.83 -1.01
C THR A 184 -14.24 13.39 -1.73
N PHE A 185 -14.39 12.83 -2.92
CA PHE A 185 -13.28 12.61 -3.84
C PHE A 185 -13.08 13.85 -4.70
N HIS A 186 -11.88 14.42 -4.63
CA HIS A 186 -11.47 15.57 -5.42
C HIS A 186 -10.76 15.14 -6.71
N PHE A 187 -10.98 15.90 -7.78
CA PHE A 187 -10.30 15.71 -9.06
C PHE A 187 -9.69 17.03 -9.50
N GLU A 188 -8.42 17.02 -9.89
CA GLU A 188 -7.73 18.17 -10.52
C GLU A 188 -8.28 18.40 -11.93
N SER A 189 -9.51 18.88 -12.00
CA SER A 189 -10.27 19.07 -13.23
C SER A 189 -11.43 20.04 -13.01
N VAL A 190 -11.82 20.71 -14.09
CA VAL A 190 -13.01 21.58 -14.14
C VAL A 190 -14.13 20.98 -14.99
N ARG A 191 -13.95 19.74 -15.48
CA ARG A 191 -14.90 19.08 -16.39
C ARG A 191 -15.96 18.34 -15.60
N LYS A 192 -17.21 18.78 -15.72
CA LYS A 192 -18.37 18.09 -15.15
C LYS A 192 -18.75 16.86 -15.95
N ASP A 193 -19.34 15.88 -15.27
CA ASP A 193 -20.05 14.75 -15.89
C ASP A 193 -21.19 14.27 -14.98
N ARG A 194 -21.65 13.02 -15.19
CA ARG A 194 -22.73 12.41 -14.41
C ARG A 194 -22.47 12.38 -12.90
N LEU A 195 -21.21 12.24 -12.47
CA LEU A 195 -20.83 12.16 -11.05
C LEU A 195 -19.93 13.33 -10.63
N ARG A 196 -19.09 13.86 -11.50
CA ARG A 196 -18.19 14.96 -11.18
C ARG A 196 -18.92 16.28 -11.33
N ASP A 197 -19.04 17.02 -10.24
CA ASP A 197 -19.58 18.39 -10.26
C ASP A 197 -18.89 19.28 -9.21
N PHE A 198 -19.00 20.59 -9.32
CA PHE A 198 -18.54 21.53 -8.30
C PHE A 198 -19.33 21.33 -7.01
N GLY A 199 -18.65 21.50 -5.88
CA GLY A 199 -19.20 21.18 -4.57
C GLY A 199 -18.41 21.79 -3.43
N PHE A 200 -18.89 21.54 -2.21
CA PHE A 200 -18.21 21.98 -1.01
C PHE A 200 -16.92 21.15 -0.80
N SER A 201 -15.77 21.76 -1.06
CA SER A 201 -14.47 21.14 -0.81
C SER A 201 -14.08 21.26 0.67
N LYS A 202 -13.84 20.12 1.34
CA LYS A 202 -13.21 20.14 2.68
C LYS A 202 -11.76 20.63 2.63
N ASP A 203 -11.11 20.52 1.47
CA ASP A 203 -9.70 20.90 1.25
C ASP A 203 -9.52 22.29 0.61
N GLY A 204 -10.59 23.10 0.53
CA GLY A 204 -10.56 24.46 -0.01
C GLY A 204 -10.48 24.54 -1.55
N LYS A 205 -10.60 23.42 -2.26
CA LYS A 205 -10.55 23.30 -3.73
C LYS A 205 -11.93 23.48 -4.37
N GLY A 206 -12.57 24.62 -4.14
CA GLY A 206 -13.94 24.90 -4.61
C GLY A 206 -14.09 25.06 -6.13
N ASN A 207 -12.99 25.33 -6.84
CA ASN A 207 -12.97 25.56 -8.29
C ASN A 207 -12.76 24.28 -9.10
N GLU A 208 -12.80 23.12 -8.47
CA GLU A 208 -12.54 21.83 -9.08
C GLU A 208 -13.70 20.87 -8.82
N VAL A 209 -13.93 19.96 -9.76
CA VAL A 209 -15.04 19.01 -9.68
C VAL A 209 -14.77 17.91 -8.65
N GLN A 210 -15.84 17.45 -8.03
CA GLN A 210 -15.84 16.51 -6.92
C GLN A 210 -16.94 15.47 -7.06
N VAL A 211 -16.76 14.36 -6.35
CA VAL A 211 -17.77 13.31 -6.16
C VAL A 211 -17.95 13.11 -4.67
N VAL A 212 -19.19 13.11 -4.18
CA VAL A 212 -19.51 12.81 -2.79
C VAL A 212 -19.62 11.29 -2.63
N PHE A 213 -18.99 10.74 -1.58
CA PHE A 213 -19.03 9.33 -1.20
C PHE A 213 -19.69 9.19 0.17
N GLY A 214 -20.83 8.53 0.22
CA GLY A 214 -21.50 8.16 1.47
C GLY A 214 -21.24 6.69 1.78
N LEU A 215 -20.76 6.38 2.98
CA LEU A 215 -20.48 5.02 3.44
C LEU A 215 -21.34 4.66 4.64
N LEU A 216 -21.94 3.48 4.61
CA LEU A 216 -22.65 2.89 5.73
C LEU A 216 -21.76 1.85 6.38
N VAL A 217 -21.60 1.96 7.70
CA VAL A 217 -20.88 0.99 8.51
C VAL A 217 -21.76 0.51 9.66
N ASP A 218 -21.59 -0.73 10.07
CA ASP A 218 -22.28 -1.26 11.26
C ASP A 218 -21.61 -0.79 12.57
N GLN A 219 -22.17 -1.19 13.71
CA GLN A 219 -21.62 -0.88 15.04
C GLN A 219 -20.18 -1.40 15.29
N SER A 220 -19.76 -2.41 14.53
CA SER A 220 -18.39 -2.96 14.59
C SER A 220 -17.44 -2.28 13.60
N GLY A 221 -17.91 -1.25 12.87
CA GLY A 221 -17.13 -0.53 11.87
C GLY A 221 -17.01 -1.27 10.53
N ARG A 222 -17.79 -2.33 10.29
CA ARG A 222 -17.75 -3.10 9.04
C ARG A 222 -18.59 -2.39 7.97
N PRO A 223 -18.09 -2.24 6.73
CA PRO A 223 -18.83 -1.62 5.66
C PRO A 223 -20.05 -2.47 5.28
N VAL A 224 -21.21 -1.82 5.18
CA VAL A 224 -22.48 -2.41 4.76
C VAL A 224 -22.73 -2.12 3.28
N GLY A 225 -22.48 -0.88 2.87
CA GLY A 225 -22.60 -0.44 1.48
C GLY A 225 -22.27 1.04 1.34
N TYR A 226 -22.14 1.51 0.10
CA TYR A 226 -21.85 2.91 -0.17
C TYR A 226 -22.72 3.48 -1.30
N GLU A 227 -22.82 4.80 -1.37
CA GLU A 227 -23.39 5.51 -2.51
C GLU A 227 -22.51 6.68 -2.97
N LEU A 228 -22.61 6.97 -4.27
CA LEU A 228 -21.88 8.06 -4.92
C LEU A 228 -22.87 9.12 -5.39
N PHE A 229 -22.55 10.38 -5.12
CA PHE A 229 -23.39 11.52 -5.52
C PHE A 229 -22.56 12.60 -6.23
N PRO A 230 -23.19 13.40 -7.10
CA PRO A 230 -22.58 14.60 -7.67
C PRO A 230 -22.00 15.54 -6.62
N GLY A 231 -20.90 16.24 -6.92
CA GLY A 231 -20.26 17.17 -5.98
C GLY A 231 -21.16 18.26 -5.40
N HIS A 232 -22.18 18.71 -6.14
CA HIS A 232 -23.15 19.71 -5.68
C HIS A 232 -24.19 19.13 -4.70
N THR A 233 -24.14 17.82 -4.43
CA THR A 233 -25.11 17.12 -3.57
C THR A 233 -24.80 17.40 -2.11
N PHE A 234 -25.16 18.60 -1.66
CA PHE A 234 -25.26 18.94 -0.24
C PHE A 234 -26.71 19.20 0.16
N ASP A 235 -27.64 18.51 -0.52
CA ASP A 235 -29.07 18.63 -0.28
C ASP A 235 -29.57 17.43 0.52
N GLY A 236 -30.30 17.70 1.61
CA GLY A 236 -30.77 16.69 2.55
C GLY A 236 -31.62 15.59 1.88
N HIS A 237 -32.30 15.93 0.79
CA HIS A 237 -33.17 15.00 0.05
C HIS A 237 -32.43 13.83 -0.61
N THR A 238 -31.21 14.04 -1.12
CA THR A 238 -30.47 12.96 -1.77
C THR A 238 -29.91 11.97 -0.73
N LEU A 239 -29.52 12.49 0.43
CA LEU A 239 -29.14 11.69 1.57
C LEU A 239 -30.31 10.84 2.08
N GLU A 240 -31.49 11.45 2.19
CA GLU A 240 -32.73 10.76 2.58
C GLU A 240 -33.01 9.55 1.66
N SER A 241 -33.00 9.76 0.33
CA SER A 241 -33.27 8.68 -0.64
C SER A 241 -32.24 7.56 -0.60
N ALA A 242 -30.96 7.89 -0.37
CA ALA A 242 -29.92 6.88 -0.26
C ALA A 242 -30.08 6.03 1.00
N LEU A 243 -30.39 6.66 2.13
CA LEU A 243 -30.64 5.95 3.39
C LEU A 243 -31.85 5.04 3.30
N GLU A 244 -32.94 5.48 2.66
CA GLU A 244 -34.13 4.65 2.42
C GLU A 244 -33.79 3.40 1.59
N LYS A 245 -33.14 3.57 0.42
CA LYS A 245 -32.75 2.45 -0.44
C LYS A 245 -31.87 1.44 0.28
N LEU A 246 -30.94 1.91 1.10
CA LEU A 246 -30.03 1.06 1.82
C LEU A 246 -30.71 0.37 3.02
N ALA A 247 -31.61 1.07 3.70
CA ALA A 247 -32.40 0.49 4.77
C ALA A 247 -33.29 -0.65 4.26
N GLU A 248 -33.95 -0.46 3.12
CA GLU A 248 -34.75 -1.49 2.47
C GLU A 248 -33.89 -2.68 2.01
N ARG A 249 -32.78 -2.42 1.29
CA ARG A 249 -31.92 -3.47 0.72
C ARG A 249 -31.30 -4.38 1.78
N PHE A 250 -30.95 -3.83 2.94
CA PHE A 250 -30.26 -4.55 4.01
C PHE A 250 -31.14 -4.89 5.22
N GLY A 251 -32.41 -4.51 5.21
CA GLY A 251 -33.33 -4.70 6.33
C GLY A 251 -32.89 -3.97 7.59
N ILE A 252 -32.37 -2.75 7.45
CA ILE A 252 -31.88 -1.93 8.56
C ILE A 252 -33.06 -1.21 9.19
N HIS A 253 -33.29 -1.43 10.48
CA HIS A 253 -34.42 -0.84 11.20
C HIS A 253 -34.12 0.53 11.79
N ARG A 254 -32.85 0.81 12.09
CA ARG A 254 -32.44 2.08 12.67
C ARG A 254 -31.08 2.52 12.12
N VAL A 255 -31.07 3.76 11.64
CA VAL A 255 -29.90 4.43 11.07
C VAL A 255 -29.54 5.59 11.99
N ILE A 256 -28.25 5.73 12.31
CA ILE A 256 -27.71 6.88 13.04
C ILE A 256 -26.75 7.63 12.11
N ILE A 257 -27.12 8.83 11.71
CA ILE A 257 -26.29 9.65 10.84
C ILE A 257 -25.17 10.27 11.66
N VAL A 258 -23.91 10.04 11.27
CA VAL A 258 -22.73 10.61 11.93
C VAL A 258 -22.13 11.62 10.99
N ALA A 259 -22.23 12.89 11.34
CA ALA A 259 -21.76 13.95 10.47
C ALA A 259 -21.01 15.05 11.20
N ASP A 260 -20.00 15.57 10.51
CA ASP A 260 -19.37 16.82 10.91
C ASP A 260 -20.35 17.99 10.72
N ARG A 261 -19.91 19.21 11.04
CA ARG A 261 -20.73 20.42 11.15
C ARG A 261 -21.62 20.72 9.94
N GLY A 262 -21.29 20.23 8.74
CA GLY A 262 -22.04 20.51 7.52
C GLY A 262 -23.52 20.14 7.59
N ILE A 263 -23.88 19.06 8.30
CA ILE A 263 -25.30 18.62 8.43
C ILE A 263 -26.03 19.32 9.60
N ASN A 264 -25.32 20.11 10.42
CA ASN A 264 -25.85 20.73 11.64
C ASN A 264 -26.72 21.99 11.38
N SER A 265 -27.73 21.86 10.51
CA SER A 265 -28.80 22.84 10.34
C SER A 265 -30.07 22.34 11.04
N LYS A 266 -30.83 23.23 11.67
CA LYS A 266 -32.08 22.86 12.36
C LYS A 266 -33.07 22.13 11.45
N LEU A 267 -33.13 22.53 10.17
CA LEU A 267 -34.03 21.93 9.19
C LEU A 267 -33.61 20.48 8.87
N ASN A 268 -32.32 20.24 8.66
CA ASN A 268 -31.81 18.90 8.38
C ASN A 268 -32.00 17.96 9.58
N LEU A 269 -31.69 18.42 10.80
CA LEU A 269 -31.89 17.62 12.02
C LEU A 269 -33.35 17.30 12.30
N LYS A 270 -34.28 18.22 11.96
CA LYS A 270 -35.72 17.96 12.05
C LYS A 270 -36.14 16.89 11.05
N ARG A 271 -35.73 17.00 9.78
CA ARG A 271 -36.04 16.00 8.73
C ARG A 271 -35.57 14.60 9.08
N ILE A 272 -34.34 14.49 9.59
CA ILE A 272 -33.77 13.22 10.05
C ILE A 272 -34.66 12.58 11.13
N ARG A 273 -35.10 13.38 12.11
CA ARG A 273 -35.93 12.91 13.23
C ARG A 273 -37.35 12.57 12.80
N ASP A 274 -37.97 13.38 11.95
CA ASP A 274 -39.34 13.18 11.46
C ASP A 274 -39.48 11.85 10.69
N ARG A 275 -38.36 11.33 10.15
CA ARG A 275 -38.28 10.03 9.47
C ARG A 275 -37.89 8.86 10.39
N GLY A 276 -37.70 9.10 11.68
CA GLY A 276 -37.35 8.08 12.67
C GLY A 276 -35.85 7.75 12.76
N TYR A 277 -34.98 8.51 12.09
CA TYR A 277 -33.53 8.31 12.14
C TYR A 277 -32.89 9.05 13.33
N GLY A 278 -31.79 8.48 13.85
CA GLY A 278 -30.95 9.13 14.84
C GLY A 278 -29.83 9.95 14.20
N TYR A 279 -29.21 10.84 14.97
CA TYR A 279 -28.02 11.58 14.52
C TYR A 279 -27.02 11.82 15.65
N ILE A 280 -25.75 11.89 15.27
CA ILE A 280 -24.63 12.38 16.09
C ILE A 280 -23.93 13.45 15.24
N VAL A 281 -23.98 14.70 15.67
CA VAL A 281 -23.40 15.82 14.93
C VAL A 281 -22.49 16.68 15.79
N ALA A 282 -21.41 17.17 15.20
CA ALA A 282 -20.55 18.14 15.86
C ALA A 282 -21.28 19.49 16.03
N SER A 283 -21.39 19.97 17.27
CA SER A 283 -21.93 21.30 17.60
C SER A 283 -20.85 22.27 18.04
N ARG A 284 -21.00 23.56 17.73
CA ARG A 284 -20.20 24.61 18.37
C ARG A 284 -20.66 24.73 19.84
N LEU A 285 -19.70 24.78 20.75
CA LEU A 285 -19.94 25.29 22.10
C LEU A 285 -20.32 26.76 21.95
N LYS A 286 -21.51 27.14 22.43
CA LYS A 286 -21.85 28.55 22.57
C LYS A 286 -20.87 29.12 23.61
N LYS A 287 -20.13 30.16 23.22
CA LYS A 287 -19.50 31.05 24.20
C LYS A 287 -20.59 31.84 24.91
#